data_AF-A0A254NA99-F1
#
_entry.id   AF-A0A254NA99-F1
#
_cell.length_a   1.000
_cell.length_b   1.000
_cell.length_c   1.000
_cell.angle_alpha   90.00
_cell.angle_beta   90.00
_cell.angle_gamma   90.00
#
_symmetry.space_group_name_H-M   'P 1'
#
loop_
_entity.id
_entity.type
_entity.pdbx_description
1 polymer ?
#
loop_
_entity_poly.entity_id
_entity_poly.type
_entity_poly.pdbx_seq_one_letter_code
_entity_poly.pdbx_strand_id
1 'polypeptide(L)'
;MSQKPFPPPYDILRELLVAARQSAGLTQDELAARLLIGQSAVSKVERGAQRLDLVELHRWLLAIGAPSITSFVQAFEKRVGEQIVAERRWARSRTPTRQPTRQASGARKRST
;
A
#
# COMPACT_ATOMS: atom_id res chain seq x y z
N MET A 1 8.55 13.79 -17.87
CA MET A 1 7.84 12.71 -17.15
C MET A 1 7.63 13.15 -15.71
N SER A 2 6.39 13.40 -15.30
CA SER A 2 6.07 13.88 -13.94
C SER A 2 6.22 12.72 -12.96
N GLN A 3 7.28 12.71 -12.15
CA GLN A 3 7.47 11.68 -11.12
C GLN A 3 6.27 11.75 -10.17
N LYS A 4 5.46 10.68 -10.15
CA LYS A 4 4.51 10.47 -9.06
C LYS A 4 5.33 10.33 -7.78
N PRO A 5 4.92 10.99 -6.69
CA PRO A 5 5.77 11.17 -5.51
C PRO A 5 5.82 9.94 -4.63
N PHE A 6 5.01 8.95 -4.97
CA PHE A 6 4.95 7.65 -4.37
C PHE A 6 4.83 6.65 -5.52
N PRO A 7 5.44 5.47 -5.41
CA PRO A 7 5.01 4.35 -6.23
C PRO A 7 3.48 4.30 -6.10
N PRO A 8 2.74 4.11 -7.19
CA PRO A 8 1.30 3.86 -7.05
C PRO A 8 1.12 2.70 -6.04
N PRO A 9 0.01 2.60 -5.28
CA PRO A 9 -0.19 1.68 -4.14
C PRO A 9 -0.06 0.16 -4.43
N TYR A 10 0.72 -0.23 -5.43
CA TYR A 10 0.97 -1.55 -5.95
C TYR A 10 1.57 -2.46 -4.89
N ASP A 11 0.58 -3.05 -4.24
CA ASP A 11 0.50 -4.39 -3.74
C ASP A 11 1.13 -4.56 -2.36
N ILE A 12 0.78 -3.68 -1.40
CA ILE A 12 0.94 -3.97 0.04
C ILE A 12 0.56 -5.43 0.33
N LEU A 13 -0.53 -5.91 -0.29
CA LEU A 13 -0.94 -7.30 -0.20
C LEU A 13 0.14 -8.27 -0.71
N ARG A 14 0.72 -8.10 -1.91
CA ARG A 14 1.78 -9.00 -2.41
C ARG A 14 3.01 -8.95 -1.52
N GLU A 15 3.40 -7.77 -1.05
CA GLU A 15 4.58 -7.59 -0.20
C GLU A 15 4.38 -8.31 1.12
N LEU A 16 3.19 -8.21 1.71
CA LEU A 16 2.83 -8.96 2.90
C LEU A 16 2.77 -10.47 2.65
N LEU A 17 2.26 -10.93 1.49
CA LEU A 17 2.25 -12.35 1.13
C LEU A 17 3.66 -12.91 0.99
N VAL A 18 4.56 -12.18 0.31
CA VAL A 18 5.98 -12.55 0.15
C VAL A 18 6.65 -12.57 1.51
N ALA A 19 6.48 -11.53 2.32
CA ALA A 19 7.08 -11.44 3.66
C ALA A 19 6.57 -12.56 4.58
N ALA A 20 5.28 -12.89 4.52
CA ALA A 20 4.70 -13.96 5.32
C ALA A 20 5.25 -15.34 4.91
N ARG A 21 5.38 -15.62 3.60
CA ARG A 21 6.04 -16.85 3.11
C ARG A 21 7.50 -16.93 3.57
N GLN A 22 8.26 -15.84 3.40
CA GLN A 22 9.66 -15.79 3.79
C GLN A 22 9.84 -15.97 5.30
N SER A 23 8.96 -15.36 6.11
CA SER A 23 8.97 -15.51 7.58
C SER A 23 8.65 -16.95 8.01
N ALA A 24 7.87 -17.68 7.21
CA ALA A 24 7.62 -19.10 7.39
C ALA A 24 8.78 -20.00 6.90
N GLY A 25 9.86 -19.41 6.35
CA GLY A 25 11.03 -20.14 5.86
C GLY A 25 10.80 -20.96 4.59
N LEU A 26 9.73 -20.66 3.84
CA LEU A 26 9.36 -21.43 2.65
C LEU A 26 9.89 -20.81 1.38
N THR A 27 10.35 -21.62 0.44
CA THR A 27 10.53 -21.28 -0.97
C THR A 27 9.19 -21.20 -1.71
N GLN A 28 9.19 -20.66 -2.93
CA GLN A 28 7.98 -20.64 -3.75
C GLN A 28 7.54 -22.05 -4.16
N ASP A 29 8.48 -22.96 -4.40
CA ASP A 29 8.19 -24.37 -4.72
C ASP A 29 7.56 -25.11 -3.54
N GLU A 30 8.06 -24.91 -2.32
CA GLU A 30 7.48 -25.53 -1.12
C GLU A 30 6.07 -25.03 -0.84
N LEU A 31 5.82 -23.73 -1.00
CA LEU A 31 4.46 -23.19 -0.87
C LEU A 31 3.54 -23.74 -1.96
N ALA A 32 4.02 -23.83 -3.20
CA ALA A 32 3.26 -24.38 -4.31
C ALA A 32 2.88 -25.85 -4.04
N ALA A 33 3.82 -26.65 -3.51
CA ALA A 33 3.58 -28.03 -3.11
C ALA A 33 2.51 -28.12 -2.01
N ARG A 34 2.55 -27.25 -0.99
CA ARG A 34 1.51 -27.21 0.07
C ARG A 34 0.14 -26.81 -0.45
N LEU A 35 0.09 -25.96 -1.47
CA LEU A 35 -1.16 -25.49 -2.08
C LEU A 35 -1.68 -26.39 -3.20
N LEU A 36 -0.93 -27.44 -3.58
CA LEU A 36 -1.22 -28.31 -4.72
C LEU A 36 -1.39 -27.52 -6.04
N ILE A 37 -0.52 -26.52 -6.23
CA ILE A 37 -0.45 -25.69 -7.45
C ILE A 37 0.97 -25.68 -8.01
N GLY A 38 1.16 -25.12 -9.20
CA GLY A 38 2.50 -24.91 -9.76
C GLY A 38 3.21 -23.69 -9.15
N GLN A 39 4.53 -23.75 -9.02
CA GLN A 39 5.35 -22.61 -8.56
C GLN A 39 5.13 -21.35 -9.41
N SER A 40 4.86 -21.52 -10.72
CA SER A 40 4.53 -20.38 -11.60
C SER A 40 3.27 -19.62 -11.15
N ALA A 41 2.29 -20.30 -10.53
CA ALA A 41 1.12 -19.65 -9.95
C ALA A 41 1.50 -18.82 -8.71
N VAL A 42 2.35 -19.36 -7.83
CA VAL A 42 2.92 -18.62 -6.69
C VAL A 42 3.68 -17.37 -7.16
N SER A 43 4.54 -17.52 -8.15
CA SER A 43 5.29 -16.40 -8.75
C SER A 43 4.39 -15.34 -9.39
N LYS A 44 3.30 -15.74 -10.06
CA LYS A 44 2.32 -14.78 -10.61
C LYS A 44 1.64 -13.98 -9.51
N VAL A 45 1.29 -14.62 -8.40
CA VAL A 45 0.69 -13.93 -7.24
C VAL A 45 1.69 -12.97 -6.60
N GLU A 46 2.91 -13.44 -6.30
CA GLU A 46 3.93 -12.63 -5.61
C GLU A 46 4.42 -11.43 -6.45
N ARG A 47 4.35 -11.52 -7.78
CA ARG A 47 4.65 -10.39 -8.68
C ARG A 47 3.42 -9.54 -9.02
N GLY A 48 2.24 -9.90 -8.53
CA GLY A 48 1.00 -9.17 -8.79
C GLY A 48 0.40 -9.38 -10.19
N ALA A 49 0.81 -10.40 -10.92
CA ALA A 49 0.22 -10.81 -12.20
C ALA A 49 -1.09 -11.60 -12.04
N GLN A 50 -1.31 -12.20 -10.87
CA GLN A 50 -2.55 -12.88 -10.50
C GLN A 50 -3.00 -12.39 -9.11
N ARG A 51 -4.29 -12.11 -8.94
CA ARG A 51 -4.88 -11.72 -7.65
C ARG A 51 -5.42 -12.97 -6.97
N LEU A 52 -5.39 -12.97 -5.64
CA LEU A 52 -6.08 -13.96 -4.82
C LEU A 52 -7.45 -13.39 -4.42
N ASP A 53 -8.49 -14.20 -4.50
CA ASP A 53 -9.73 -13.93 -3.76
C ASP A 53 -9.56 -14.24 -2.25
N LEU A 54 -10.62 -14.05 -1.47
CA LEU A 54 -10.58 -14.25 -0.02
C LEU A 54 -10.38 -15.72 0.39
N VAL A 55 -10.97 -16.67 -0.34
CA VAL A 55 -10.85 -18.11 -0.07
C VAL A 55 -9.44 -18.57 -0.43
N GLU A 56 -8.90 -18.11 -1.55
CA GLU A 56 -7.53 -18.37 -1.97
C GLU A 56 -6.52 -17.77 -0.99
N LEU A 57 -6.75 -16.54 -0.51
CA LEU A 57 -5.95 -15.93 0.54
C LEU A 57 -5.98 -16.78 1.82
N HIS A 58 -7.16 -17.25 2.24
CA HIS A 58 -7.27 -18.10 3.42
C HIS A 58 -6.44 -19.38 3.28
N ARG A 59 -6.52 -20.06 2.14
CA ARG A 59 -5.72 -21.27 1.85
C ARG A 59 -4.22 -20.97 1.83
N TRP A 60 -3.82 -19.85 1.22
CA TRP A 60 -2.44 -19.39 1.18
C TRP A 60 -1.87 -19.19 2.59
N LEU A 61 -2.60 -18.47 3.44
CA LEU A 61 -2.20 -18.20 4.82
C LEU A 61 -2.15 -19.48 5.67
N LEU A 62 -3.08 -20.41 5.45
CA LEU A 62 -3.05 -21.72 6.11
C LEU A 62 -1.80 -22.53 5.68
N ALA A 63 -1.48 -22.54 4.39
CA ALA A 63 -0.33 -23.28 3.85
C ALA A 63 1.02 -22.77 4.37
N ILE A 64 1.15 -21.47 4.64
CA ILE A 64 2.35 -20.90 5.27
C ILE A 64 2.38 -21.04 6.80
N GLY A 65 1.30 -21.55 7.42
CA GLY A 65 1.20 -21.69 8.87
C GLY A 65 0.92 -20.39 9.61
N ALA A 66 0.25 -19.43 8.95
CA ALA A 66 -0.16 -18.19 9.61
C ALA A 66 -1.24 -18.46 10.68
N PRO A 67 -1.21 -17.75 11.82
CA PRO A 67 -2.10 -18.05 12.95
C PRO A 67 -3.58 -17.75 12.65
N SER A 68 -3.86 -16.70 11.87
CA SER A 68 -5.22 -16.39 11.41
C SER A 68 -5.23 -15.40 10.26
N ILE A 69 -6.30 -15.42 9.45
CA ILE A 69 -6.54 -14.40 8.43
C ILE A 69 -6.70 -12.99 9.04
N THR A 70 -7.32 -12.89 10.21
CA THR A 70 -7.55 -11.60 10.90
C THR A 70 -6.23 -10.91 11.25
N SER A 71 -5.25 -11.66 11.76
CA SER A 71 -3.92 -11.10 12.07
C SER A 71 -3.22 -10.52 10.83
N PHE A 72 -3.37 -11.20 9.69
CA PHE A 72 -2.85 -10.72 8.41
C PHE A 72 -3.57 -9.46 7.93
N VAL A 73 -4.91 -9.42 8.04
CA VAL A 73 -5.72 -8.24 7.68
C VAL A 73 -5.38 -7.04 8.56
N GLN A 74 -5.16 -7.23 9.87
CA GLN A 74 -4.72 -6.15 10.77
C GLN A 74 -3.37 -5.57 10.35
N ALA A 75 -2.41 -6.43 9.96
CA ALA A 75 -1.12 -5.96 9.44
C ALA A 75 -1.26 -5.20 8.11
N PHE A 76 -2.17 -5.67 7.24
CA PHE A 76 -2.53 -5.00 5.99
C PHE A 76 -3.13 -3.61 6.24
N GLU A 77 -4.16 -3.52 7.08
CA GLU A 77 -4.83 -2.24 7.41
C GLU A 77 -3.85 -1.23 8.01
N LYS A 78 -2.97 -1.68 8.91
CA LYS A 78 -1.92 -0.83 9.49
C LYS A 78 -1.01 -0.27 8.38
N ARG A 79 -0.51 -1.11 7.48
CA ARG A 79 0.39 -0.68 6.40
C ARG A 79 -0.29 0.27 5.43
N VAL A 80 -1.56 0.02 5.08
CA VAL A 80 -2.38 0.91 4.26
C VAL A 80 -2.56 2.27 4.96
N GLY A 81 -2.87 2.27 6.26
CA GLY A 81 -3.02 3.49 7.05
C GLY A 81 -1.74 4.33 7.09
N GLU A 82 -0.59 3.69 7.31
CA GLU A 82 0.74 4.34 7.30
C GLU A 82 1.02 5.00 5.95
N GLN A 83 0.72 4.31 4.84
CA GLN A 83 0.87 4.86 3.49
C GLN A 83 -0.03 6.08 3.28
N ILE A 84 -1.32 5.99 3.63
CA ILE A 84 -2.28 7.11 3.50
C ILE A 84 -1.82 8.34 4.29
N VAL A 85 -1.32 8.14 5.52
CA VAL A 85 -0.82 9.24 6.35
C VAL A 85 0.40 9.90 5.72
N ALA A 86 1.33 9.12 5.17
CA ALA A 86 2.50 9.62 4.48
C ALA A 86 2.12 10.43 3.23
N GLU A 87 1.19 9.93 2.42
CA GLU A 87 0.67 10.61 1.23
C GLU A 87 0.04 11.97 1.60
N ARG A 88 -0.80 12.00 2.64
CA ARG A 88 -1.42 13.24 3.15
C ARG A 88 -0.38 14.25 3.65
N ARG A 89 0.66 13.79 4.35
CA ARG A 89 1.74 14.65 4.85
C ARG A 89 2.50 15.28 3.69
N TRP A 90 2.84 14.48 2.68
CA TRP A 90 3.53 14.96 1.49
C TRP A 90 2.69 15.98 0.70
N ALA A 91 1.39 15.73 0.53
CA ALA A 91 0.49 16.67 -0.17
C ALA A 91 0.44 18.04 0.54
N ARG A 92 0.38 18.06 1.87
CA ARG A 92 0.43 19.30 2.66
C ARG A 92 1.74 20.05 2.52
N SER A 93 2.87 19.34 2.47
CA SER A 93 4.21 19.95 2.34
C SER A 93 4.47 20.64 0.99
N ARG A 94 3.68 20.32 -0.05
CA ARG A 94 3.87 20.85 -1.42
C ARG A 94 2.77 21.77 -1.91
N THR A 95 1.73 22.01 -1.11
CA THR A 95 0.73 23.04 -1.43
C THR A 95 1.37 24.39 -1.10
N PRO A 96 1.70 25.25 -2.09
CA PRO A 96 2.22 26.57 -1.79
C PRO A 96 1.10 27.32 -1.07
N THR A 97 1.40 27.87 0.11
CA THR A 97 0.56 28.89 0.72
C THR A 97 0.41 30.02 -0.31
N ARG A 98 -0.73 30.11 -1.00
CA ARG A 98 -1.13 31.34 -1.70
C ARG A 98 -1.27 32.38 -0.59
N GLN A 99 -0.24 33.19 -0.39
CA GLN A 99 -0.38 34.40 0.43
C GLN A 99 -1.55 35.20 -0.16
N PRO A 100 -2.52 35.64 0.64
CA PRO A 100 -3.50 36.59 0.14
C PRO A 100 -2.72 37.83 -0.26
N THR A 101 -2.80 38.19 -1.54
CA THR A 101 -2.35 39.51 -2.01
C THR A 101 -3.00 40.55 -1.11
N ARG A 102 -2.19 41.18 -0.23
CA ARG A 102 -2.59 42.38 0.51
C ARG A 102 -2.92 43.43 -0.55
N GLN A 103 -4.19 43.60 -0.88
CA GLN A 103 -4.63 44.77 -1.61
C GLN A 103 -4.31 45.97 -0.72
N ALA A 104 -3.44 46.84 -1.23
CA ALA A 104 -3.09 48.09 -0.60
C ALA A 104 -4.37 48.89 -0.34
N SER A 105 -4.62 49.19 0.93
CA SER A 105 -5.66 50.13 1.36
C SER A 105 -5.28 51.52 0.85
N GLY A 106 -5.87 51.90 -0.28
CA GLY A 106 -5.78 53.24 -0.84
C GLY A 106 -6.43 54.25 0.10
N ALA A 107 -5.62 55.21 0.54
CA ALA A 107 -5.96 56.24 1.49
C ALA A 107 -7.18 57.09 1.08
N ARG A 108 -8.04 57.30 2.07
CA ARG A 108 -8.90 58.47 2.31
C ARG A 108 -8.42 59.73 1.56
N LYS A 109 -9.28 60.32 0.74
CA LYS A 109 -9.33 61.78 0.56
C LYS A 109 -10.75 62.27 0.80
N ARG A 110 -10.91 63.04 1.88
CA ARG A 110 -12.02 63.97 2.11
C ARG A 110 -11.61 65.30 1.49
N SER A 111 -12.45 65.90 0.66
CA SER A 111 -12.46 67.33 0.31
C SER A 111 -13.86 67.56 -0.28
N THR A 112 -14.78 68.15 0.48
CA THR A 112 -15.27 69.55 0.35
C THR A 112 -15.79 69.87 -1.03
#